data_AF-A2F4G0-F1
#
_entry.id   AF-A2F4G0-F1
#
_cell.length_a   1.000
_cell.length_b   1.000
_cell.length_c   1.000
_cell.angle_alpha   90.00
_cell.angle_beta   90.00
_cell.angle_gamma   90.00
#
_symmetry.space_group_name_H-M   'P 1'
#
loop_
_entity.id
_entity.type
_entity.pdbx_description
1 polymer ?
#
loop_
_entity_poly.entity_id
_entity_poly.type
_entity_poly.pdbx_seq_one_letter_code
_entity_poly.pdbx_strand_id
1 'polypeptide(L)'
;MQPGACAASWAFGTIAAEESQWAIQKDQLLVLSSQCLVDCVQLSFGCGGGWPSGTYKSIMKQFNGTFILDSDYPYTAKRGVCKFDSMPKAAPIMTTYGTTTKYNETALALAVSLVGVATVSVDASRTSFQLYQSGIYYEPDCSTETMDLSMACVGYGTEGTTNYWIVKNCFGDKWGEQGYIRMIKDKNNNCAIATDVHIPQVI
;
A
#
# COMPACT_ATOMS: atom_id res chain seq x y z
N MET A 1 0.99 9.76 7.31
CA MET A 1 1.17 8.60 8.22
C MET A 1 2.62 8.15 8.18
N GLN A 2 3.20 7.73 9.31
CA GLN A 2 4.58 7.23 9.44
C GLN A 2 4.63 5.99 10.33
N PRO A 3 5.19 4.85 9.89
CA PRO A 3 5.29 3.65 10.71
C PRO A 3 6.36 3.75 11.81
N GLY A 4 7.24 4.76 11.77
CA GLY A 4 8.36 4.88 12.71
C GLY A 4 9.30 3.67 12.62
N ALA A 5 9.74 3.14 13.75
CA ALA A 5 10.64 1.99 13.83
C ALA A 5 9.97 0.62 13.61
N CYS A 6 8.68 0.59 13.26
CA CYS A 6 7.90 -0.63 13.06
C CYS A 6 7.87 -1.01 11.57
N ALA A 7 8.20 -2.26 11.21
CA ALA A 7 8.10 -2.73 9.82
C ALA A 7 6.63 -3.03 9.43
N ALA A 8 5.81 -1.97 9.33
CA ALA A 8 4.36 -2.02 9.10
C ALA A 8 3.94 -1.48 7.73
N SER A 9 4.86 -1.31 6.78
CA SER A 9 4.54 -0.81 5.43
C SER A 9 3.42 -1.59 4.74
N TRP A 10 3.37 -2.91 4.93
CA TRP A 10 2.30 -3.79 4.47
C TRP A 10 0.90 -3.36 4.95
N ALA A 11 0.78 -2.87 6.20
CA ALA A 11 -0.47 -2.38 6.76
C ALA A 11 -0.80 -0.99 6.19
N PHE A 12 0.18 -0.07 6.19
CA PHE A 12 -0.02 1.29 5.69
C PHE A 12 -0.33 1.35 4.19
N GLY A 13 0.33 0.53 3.37
CA GLY A 13 0.04 0.43 1.93
C GLY A 13 -1.38 -0.05 1.68
N THR A 14 -1.80 -1.10 2.40
CA THR A 14 -3.17 -1.65 2.33
C THR A 14 -4.21 -0.61 2.74
N ILE A 15 -4.00 0.08 3.87
CA ILE A 15 -4.89 1.14 4.37
C ILE A 15 -4.95 2.30 3.38
N ALA A 16 -3.82 2.76 2.86
CA ALA A 16 -3.79 3.85 1.90
C ALA A 16 -4.56 3.52 0.61
N ALA A 17 -4.47 2.28 0.12
CA ALA A 17 -5.27 1.84 -1.02
C ALA A 17 -6.77 1.82 -0.69
N GLU A 18 -7.15 1.25 0.45
CA GLU A 18 -8.55 1.18 0.90
C GLU A 18 -9.19 2.56 1.10
N GLU A 19 -8.52 3.45 1.85
CA GLU A 19 -8.99 4.81 2.11
C GLU A 19 -9.17 5.60 0.81
N SER A 20 -8.22 5.43 -0.13
CA SER A 20 -8.28 6.11 -1.41
C SER A 20 -9.44 5.59 -2.26
N GLN A 21 -9.65 4.27 -2.31
CA GLN A 21 -10.79 3.68 -3.02
C GLN A 21 -12.12 4.16 -2.45
N TRP A 22 -12.25 4.17 -1.12
CA TRP A 22 -13.44 4.69 -0.46
C TRP A 22 -13.68 6.17 -0.75
N ALA A 23 -12.63 7.00 -0.66
CA ALA A 23 -12.74 8.42 -0.96
C ALA A 23 -13.16 8.70 -2.41
N ILE A 24 -12.62 7.94 -3.38
CA ILE A 24 -13.00 8.05 -4.79
C ILE A 24 -14.46 7.70 -5.02
N GLN A 25 -14.98 6.66 -4.35
CA GLN A 25 -16.34 6.16 -4.60
C GLN A 25 -17.43 6.86 -3.77
N LYS A 26 -17.10 7.35 -2.58
CA LYS A 26 -18.07 7.92 -1.62
C LYS A 26 -17.92 9.41 -1.37
N ASP A 27 -16.91 10.05 -1.96
CA ASP A 27 -16.57 11.46 -1.72
C ASP A 27 -16.37 11.77 -0.22
N GLN A 28 -15.83 10.78 0.50
CA GLN A 28 -15.56 10.87 1.93
C GLN A 28 -14.24 10.18 2.25
N LEU A 29 -13.31 10.90 2.89
CA LEU A 29 -12.09 10.29 3.41
C LEU A 29 -12.35 9.65 4.78
N LEU A 30 -12.16 8.33 4.86
CA LEU A 30 -12.02 7.65 6.14
C LEU A 30 -10.56 7.59 6.54
N VAL A 31 -10.29 7.66 7.85
CA VAL A 31 -8.96 7.43 8.40
C VAL A 31 -9.02 6.11 9.17
N LEU A 32 -8.46 5.06 8.57
CA LEU A 32 -8.54 3.68 9.04
C LEU A 32 -7.30 3.31 9.86
N SER A 33 -7.50 2.40 10.82
CA SER A 33 -6.47 1.99 11.77
C SER A 33 -5.49 1.00 11.15
N SER A 34 -4.29 1.48 10.84
CA SER A 34 -3.13 0.60 10.55
C SER A 34 -2.76 -0.26 11.77
N GLN A 35 -2.99 0.22 12.99
CA GLN A 35 -2.66 -0.52 14.21
C GLN A 35 -3.50 -1.78 14.36
N CYS A 36 -4.78 -1.70 14.02
CA CYS A 36 -5.66 -2.86 14.00
C CYS A 36 -5.06 -3.96 13.11
N LEU A 37 -4.57 -3.62 11.92
CA LEU A 37 -3.93 -4.61 11.05
C LEU A 37 -2.66 -5.16 11.70
N VAL A 38 -1.79 -4.30 12.23
CA VAL A 38 -0.53 -4.69 12.91
C VAL A 38 -0.77 -5.69 14.06
N ASP A 39 -1.85 -5.51 14.82
CA ASP A 39 -2.14 -6.35 15.99
C ASP A 39 -2.90 -7.63 15.61
N CYS A 40 -3.76 -7.57 14.59
CA CYS A 40 -4.79 -8.60 14.35
C CYS A 40 -4.52 -9.51 13.15
N VAL A 41 -3.71 -9.10 12.17
CA VAL A 41 -3.39 -9.94 11.00
C VAL A 41 -2.43 -11.04 11.43
N GLN A 42 -2.97 -12.24 11.63
CA GLN A 42 -2.21 -13.42 12.09
C GLN A 42 -1.19 -13.91 11.06
N LEU A 43 -1.41 -13.63 9.77
CA LEU A 43 -0.47 -13.93 8.69
C LEU A 43 0.69 -12.92 8.58
N SER A 44 0.81 -12.03 9.56
CA SER A 44 1.89 -11.04 9.67
C SER A 44 2.62 -11.19 11.01
N PHE A 45 3.82 -10.63 11.09
CA PHE A 45 4.61 -10.53 12.32
C PHE A 45 4.46 -9.15 12.98
N GLY A 46 3.40 -8.40 12.68
CA GLY A 46 3.18 -7.04 13.20
C GLY A 46 4.33 -6.13 12.77
N CYS A 47 5.08 -5.61 13.74
CA CYS A 47 6.28 -4.80 13.47
C CYS A 47 7.50 -5.59 12.98
N GLY A 48 7.45 -6.92 12.96
CA GLY A 48 8.48 -7.75 12.34
C GLY A 48 8.31 -7.91 10.82
N GLY A 49 7.30 -7.29 10.22
CA GLY A 49 7.00 -7.40 8.80
C GLY A 49 5.74 -8.21 8.49
N GLY A 50 5.32 -8.13 7.24
CA GLY A 50 4.10 -8.74 6.73
C GLY A 50 4.01 -8.51 5.24
N TRP A 51 3.00 -9.13 4.61
CA TRP A 51 2.78 -9.04 3.17
C TRP A 51 1.36 -8.55 2.88
N PRO A 52 1.16 -7.73 1.83
CA PRO A 52 -0.19 -7.37 1.36
C PRO A 52 -1.07 -8.60 1.14
N SER A 53 -0.55 -9.66 0.52
CA SER A 53 -1.30 -10.91 0.27
C SER A 53 -1.93 -11.53 1.52
N GLY A 54 -1.19 -11.62 2.63
CA GLY A 54 -1.71 -12.09 3.92
C GLY A 54 -2.71 -11.12 4.53
N THR A 55 -2.49 -9.83 4.33
CA THR A 55 -3.32 -8.73 4.86
C THR A 55 -4.70 -8.69 4.22
N TYR A 56 -4.77 -8.65 2.89
CA TYR A 56 -6.03 -8.70 2.14
C TYR A 56 -6.82 -9.98 2.44
N LYS A 57 -6.13 -11.12 2.54
CA LYS A 57 -6.76 -12.39 2.94
C LYS A 57 -7.34 -12.33 4.36
N SER A 58 -6.64 -11.72 5.31
CA SER A 58 -7.16 -11.51 6.67
C SER A 58 -8.34 -10.55 6.67
N ILE A 59 -8.29 -9.45 5.92
CA ILE A 59 -9.42 -8.51 5.82
C ILE A 59 -10.69 -9.22 5.35
N MET A 60 -10.59 -10.01 4.28
CA MET A 60 -11.76 -10.72 3.75
C MET A 60 -12.23 -11.87 4.67
N LYS A 61 -11.32 -12.68 5.19
CA LYS A 61 -11.70 -13.93 5.89
C LYS A 61 -11.91 -13.76 7.39
N GLN A 62 -11.16 -12.86 8.03
CA GLN A 62 -11.16 -12.65 9.47
C GLN A 62 -11.97 -11.42 9.85
N PHE A 63 -11.92 -10.36 9.04
CA PHE A 63 -12.59 -9.08 9.35
C PHE A 63 -13.86 -8.86 8.53
N ASN A 64 -14.22 -9.79 7.64
CA ASN A 64 -15.40 -9.71 6.78
C ASN A 64 -15.48 -8.37 6.01
N GLY A 65 -14.34 -7.86 5.53
CA GLY A 65 -14.26 -6.60 4.79
C GLY A 65 -14.44 -5.33 5.64
N THR A 66 -14.49 -5.46 6.96
CA THR A 66 -14.66 -4.33 7.88
C THR A 66 -13.33 -3.84 8.44
N PHE A 67 -13.30 -2.56 8.83
CA PHE A 67 -12.14 -1.89 9.39
C PHE A 67 -12.51 -1.17 10.68
N ILE A 68 -11.51 -0.64 11.38
CA ILE A 68 -11.69 0.22 12.56
C ILE A 68 -11.10 1.59 12.20
N LEU A 69 -11.70 2.67 12.67
CA LEU A 69 -11.16 4.02 12.48
C LEU A 69 -9.89 4.21 13.32
N ASP A 70 -8.94 4.98 12.82
CA ASP A 70 -7.70 5.29 13.55
C ASP A 70 -8.00 6.00 14.89
N SER A 71 -9.05 6.82 14.95
CA SER A 71 -9.52 7.46 16.18
C SER A 71 -9.94 6.49 17.29
N ASP A 72 -10.44 5.30 16.92
CA ASP A 72 -10.87 4.27 17.87
C ASP A 72 -9.72 3.29 18.21
N TYR A 73 -8.77 3.13 17.29
CA TYR A 73 -7.61 2.25 17.47
C TYR A 73 -6.33 2.93 16.97
N PRO A 74 -5.79 3.90 17.73
CA PRO A 74 -4.67 4.72 17.27
C PRO A 74 -3.36 3.95 17.08
N TYR A 75 -2.53 4.43 16.17
CA TYR A 75 -1.20 3.88 15.92
C TYR A 75 -0.22 4.06 17.09
N THR A 76 0.47 2.97 17.44
CA THR A 76 1.42 2.89 18.57
C THR A 76 2.81 2.39 18.19
N ALA A 77 3.04 2.10 16.90
CA ALA A 77 4.33 1.64 16.36
C ALA A 77 4.92 0.40 17.05
N LYS A 78 4.06 -0.46 17.62
CA LYS A 78 4.44 -1.75 18.22
C LYS A 78 3.30 -2.74 18.05
N ARG A 79 3.59 -4.03 17.97
CA ARG A 79 2.55 -5.07 18.00
C ARG A 79 1.98 -5.17 19.40
N GLY A 80 0.67 -5.02 19.51
CA GLY A 80 -0.12 -5.20 20.71
C GLY A 80 -0.99 -6.46 20.66
N VAL A 81 -1.90 -6.55 21.62
CA VAL A 81 -2.96 -7.55 21.63
C VAL A 81 -4.05 -7.10 20.66
N CYS A 82 -4.50 -8.00 19.78
CA CYS A 82 -5.61 -7.71 18.88
C CYS A 82 -6.88 -7.36 19.67
N LYS A 83 -7.42 -6.17 19.42
CA LYS A 83 -8.68 -5.69 20.00
C LYS A 83 -9.80 -5.57 18.98
N PHE A 84 -9.68 -6.23 17.82
CA PHE A 84 -10.63 -6.05 16.73
C PHE A 84 -12.07 -6.25 17.23
N ASP A 85 -12.41 -7.42 17.79
CA ASP A 85 -13.79 -7.78 18.15
C ASP A 85 -14.47 -6.87 19.17
N SER A 86 -13.70 -6.16 20.01
CA SER A 86 -14.25 -5.27 21.05
C SER A 86 -14.34 -3.81 20.63
N MET A 87 -13.95 -3.46 19.41
CA MET A 87 -13.91 -2.08 18.91
C MET A 87 -15.07 -1.76 17.95
N PRO A 88 -15.50 -0.49 17.89
CA PRO A 88 -16.44 -0.03 16.88
C PRO A 88 -15.91 -0.34 15.48
N LYS A 89 -16.79 -0.88 14.62
CA LYS A 89 -16.46 -1.16 13.22
C LYS A 89 -16.87 0.03 12.37
N ALA A 90 -16.00 0.42 11.44
CA ALA A 90 -16.46 1.12 10.25
C ALA A 90 -17.43 0.20 9.48
N ALA A 91 -18.31 0.80 8.67
CA ALA A 91 -19.16 0.04 7.75
C ALA A 91 -18.31 -0.93 6.90
N PRO A 92 -18.87 -2.04 6.37
CA PRO A 92 -18.11 -2.91 5.46
C PRO A 92 -17.59 -2.07 4.30
N ILE A 93 -16.26 -1.93 4.24
CA ILE A 93 -15.59 -1.06 3.27
C ILE A 93 -15.22 -1.93 2.07
N MET A 94 -14.50 -3.02 2.30
CA MET A 94 -14.01 -3.92 1.24
C MET A 94 -15.01 -5.04 0.95
N THR A 95 -15.43 -5.17 -0.32
CA THR A 95 -16.26 -6.30 -0.79
C THR A 95 -15.43 -7.47 -1.29
N THR A 96 -14.31 -7.17 -1.93
CA THR A 96 -13.38 -8.13 -2.50
C THR A 96 -12.07 -7.43 -2.85
N TYR A 97 -11.09 -8.17 -3.33
CA TYR A 97 -9.87 -7.62 -3.89
C TYR A 97 -9.40 -8.43 -5.09
N GLY A 98 -8.74 -7.76 -6.03
CA GLY A 98 -8.09 -8.37 -7.18
C GLY A 98 -6.57 -8.42 -7.03
N THR A 99 -5.93 -9.19 -7.91
CA THR A 99 -4.48 -9.20 -8.11
C THR A 99 -4.17 -9.12 -9.61
N THR A 100 -2.95 -8.75 -9.98
CA THR A 100 -2.51 -8.75 -11.37
C THR A 100 -1.59 -9.94 -11.66
N THR A 101 -1.41 -10.24 -12.95
CA THR A 101 -0.32 -11.12 -13.37
C THR A 101 1.02 -10.50 -12.96
N LYS A 102 1.89 -11.29 -12.31
CA LYS A 102 3.22 -10.83 -11.89
C LYS A 102 4.01 -10.29 -13.08
N TYR A 103 4.84 -9.28 -12.81
CA TYR A 103 5.73 -8.61 -13.78
C TYR A 103 5.01 -7.86 -14.91
N ASN A 104 3.67 -7.80 -14.89
CA ASN A 104 2.90 -7.21 -15.98
C ASN A 104 2.48 -5.77 -15.63
N GLU A 105 3.35 -4.82 -16.00
CA GLU A 105 3.10 -3.38 -15.81
C GLU A 105 1.83 -2.90 -16.53
N THR A 106 1.48 -3.50 -17.68
CA THR A 106 0.23 -3.20 -18.39
C THR A 106 -0.99 -3.63 -17.58
N ALA A 107 -0.95 -4.80 -16.94
CA ALA A 107 -2.03 -5.27 -16.07
C ALA A 107 -2.19 -4.38 -14.84
N LEU A 108 -1.07 -3.91 -14.25
CA LEU A 108 -1.11 -2.91 -13.18
C LEU A 108 -1.74 -1.59 -13.66
N ALA A 109 -1.37 -1.10 -14.85
CA ALA A 109 -1.94 0.15 -15.38
C ALA A 109 -3.45 0.02 -15.63
N LEU A 110 -3.90 -1.12 -16.16
CA LEU A 110 -5.32 -1.42 -16.35
C LEU A 110 -6.06 -1.49 -15.01
N ALA A 111 -5.49 -2.16 -14.01
CA ALA A 111 -6.09 -2.22 -12.68
C ALA A 111 -6.21 -0.81 -12.06
N VAL A 112 -5.15 -0.01 -12.13
CA VAL A 112 -5.14 1.33 -11.56
C VAL A 112 -6.11 2.28 -12.25
N SER A 113 -6.26 2.18 -13.57
CA SER A 113 -7.16 3.04 -14.34
C SER A 113 -8.63 2.64 -14.26
N LEU A 114 -8.94 1.34 -14.19
CA LEU A 114 -10.32 0.85 -14.24
C LEU A 114 -10.95 0.65 -12.86
N VAL A 115 -10.12 0.34 -11.85
CA VAL A 115 -10.61 0.00 -10.50
C VAL A 115 -10.18 1.04 -9.49
N GLY A 116 -8.94 1.54 -9.57
CA GLY A 116 -8.42 2.62 -8.73
C GLY A 116 -7.14 2.26 -7.98
N VAL A 117 -6.97 2.66 -6.73
CA VAL A 117 -5.67 2.59 -6.05
C VAL A 117 -5.26 1.15 -5.71
N ALA A 118 -4.05 0.76 -6.10
CA ALA A 118 -3.49 -0.56 -5.83
C ALA A 118 -2.41 -0.51 -4.75
N THR A 119 -2.40 -1.49 -3.85
CA THR A 119 -1.22 -1.78 -3.03
C THR A 119 -0.18 -2.50 -3.89
N VAL A 120 1.05 -2.02 -3.87
CA VAL A 120 2.20 -2.59 -4.57
C VAL A 120 3.33 -2.85 -3.59
N SER A 121 4.08 -3.93 -3.76
CA SER A 121 5.35 -4.14 -3.04
C SER A 121 6.53 -3.83 -3.97
N VAL A 122 7.54 -3.15 -3.44
CA VAL A 122 8.72 -2.70 -4.19
C VAL A 122 10.03 -3.05 -3.47
N ASP A 123 11.11 -3.08 -4.23
CA ASP A 123 12.49 -3.02 -3.69
C ASP A 123 12.82 -1.56 -3.34
N ALA A 124 12.94 -1.27 -2.05
CA ALA A 124 13.36 0.02 -1.51
C ALA A 124 14.73 -0.05 -0.80
N SER A 125 15.50 -1.14 -1.01
CA SER A 125 16.75 -1.41 -0.31
C SER A 125 17.88 -0.42 -0.63
N ARG A 126 17.76 0.31 -1.73
CA ARG A 126 18.81 1.18 -2.27
C ARG A 126 18.82 2.55 -1.58
N THR A 127 20.02 3.07 -1.31
CA THR A 127 20.20 4.40 -0.72
C THR A 127 19.58 5.50 -1.58
N SER A 128 19.57 5.34 -2.90
CA SER A 128 18.90 6.24 -3.85
C SER A 128 17.40 6.35 -3.59
N PHE A 129 16.74 5.25 -3.17
CA PHE A 129 15.34 5.26 -2.77
C PHE A 129 15.16 6.01 -1.44
N GLN A 130 15.97 5.68 -0.44
CA GLN A 130 15.87 6.26 0.90
C GLN A 130 16.07 7.79 0.87
N LEU A 131 16.94 8.28 -0.01
CA LEU A 131 17.26 9.70 -0.18
C LEU A 131 16.50 10.38 -1.32
N TYR A 132 15.52 9.71 -1.93
CA TYR A 132 14.73 10.30 -3.01
C TYR A 132 14.04 11.61 -2.58
N GLN A 133 14.13 12.63 -3.44
CA GLN A 133 13.52 13.94 -3.22
C GLN A 133 12.55 14.33 -4.34
N SER A 134 12.90 14.07 -5.60
CA SER A 134 12.08 14.44 -6.76
C SER A 134 12.54 13.75 -8.04
N GLY A 135 11.69 13.80 -9.07
CA GLY A 135 11.99 13.28 -10.42
C GLY A 135 11.50 11.85 -10.64
N ILE A 136 11.72 11.31 -11.84
CA ILE A 136 11.34 9.92 -12.15
C ILE A 136 12.45 8.99 -11.68
N TYR A 137 12.18 8.27 -10.60
CA TYR A 137 13.09 7.33 -9.98
C TYR A 137 13.33 6.11 -10.88
N TYR A 138 14.61 5.87 -11.18
CA TYR A 138 15.12 4.70 -11.86
C TYR A 138 16.35 4.21 -11.10
N GLU A 139 16.40 2.91 -10.83
CA GLU A 139 17.49 2.29 -10.10
C GLU A 139 17.88 1.00 -10.80
N PRO A 140 19.01 0.98 -11.54
CA PRO A 140 19.48 -0.20 -12.27
C PRO A 140 19.66 -1.43 -11.39
N ASP A 141 20.04 -1.23 -10.13
CA ASP A 141 20.34 -2.32 -9.20
C ASP A 141 19.10 -2.81 -8.42
N CYS A 142 17.92 -2.24 -8.67
CA CYS A 142 16.69 -2.71 -8.05
C CYS A 142 16.37 -4.14 -8.50
N SER A 143 16.00 -4.98 -7.54
CA SER A 143 15.46 -6.31 -7.82
C SER A 143 14.08 -6.20 -8.47
N THR A 144 13.79 -7.13 -9.38
CA THR A 144 12.45 -7.30 -9.96
C THR A 144 11.63 -8.35 -9.19
N GLU A 145 12.21 -8.99 -8.18
CA GLU A 145 11.62 -10.14 -7.46
C GLU A 145 11.67 -10.02 -5.94
N THR A 146 12.64 -9.28 -5.40
CA THR A 146 12.83 -9.09 -3.96
C THR A 146 12.24 -7.75 -3.57
N MET A 147 11.26 -7.76 -2.68
CA MET A 147 10.56 -6.56 -2.21
C MET A 147 10.68 -6.46 -0.70
N ASP A 148 10.78 -5.24 -0.18
CA ASP A 148 10.92 -4.97 1.26
C ASP A 148 10.00 -3.83 1.75
N LEU A 149 9.28 -3.18 0.83
CA LEU A 149 8.38 -2.07 1.14
C LEU A 149 7.06 -2.19 0.39
N SER A 150 5.94 -2.08 1.11
CA SER A 150 4.61 -1.95 0.48
C SER A 150 4.14 -0.50 0.48
N MET A 151 3.57 -0.08 -0.64
CA MET A 151 3.15 1.29 -0.95
C MET A 151 1.80 1.28 -1.69
N ALA A 152 1.24 2.46 -1.95
CA ALA A 152 0.00 2.59 -2.73
C ALA A 152 0.28 3.27 -4.09
N CYS A 153 0.07 2.54 -5.18
CA CYS A 153 0.11 3.07 -6.54
C CYS A 153 -1.23 3.76 -6.86
N VAL A 154 -1.20 5.09 -6.95
CA VAL A 154 -2.40 5.93 -7.08
C VAL A 154 -2.66 6.38 -8.52
N GLY A 155 -1.73 6.13 -9.43
CA GLY A 155 -1.84 6.56 -10.81
C GLY A 155 -0.56 6.34 -11.60
N TYR A 156 -0.58 6.81 -12.84
CA TYR A 156 0.57 6.83 -13.73
C TYR A 156 0.44 7.98 -14.73
N GLY A 157 1.54 8.36 -15.35
CA GLY A 157 1.58 9.45 -16.32
C GLY A 157 2.81 9.36 -17.23
N THR A 158 3.01 10.43 -17.99
CA THR A 158 4.14 10.56 -18.91
C THR A 158 4.71 11.97 -18.80
N GLU A 159 6.04 12.07 -18.72
CA GLU A 159 6.79 13.33 -18.82
C GLU A 159 7.70 13.24 -20.04
N GLY A 160 7.42 14.04 -21.07
CA GLY A 160 8.08 13.91 -22.37
C GLY A 160 7.85 12.53 -22.99
N THR A 161 8.90 11.71 -23.08
CA THR A 161 8.83 10.33 -23.59
C THR A 161 8.93 9.28 -22.48
N THR A 162 8.95 9.70 -21.22
CA THR A 162 9.20 8.82 -20.07
C THR A 162 7.91 8.60 -19.29
N ASN A 163 7.46 7.34 -19.24
CA ASN A 163 6.31 6.93 -18.44
C ASN A 163 6.72 6.74 -16.98
N TYR A 164 5.82 7.05 -16.05
CA TYR A 164 6.04 6.87 -14.62
C TYR A 164 4.77 6.44 -13.89
N TRP A 165 4.97 5.71 -12.79
CA TRP A 165 3.99 5.44 -11.75
C TRP A 165 3.97 6.58 -10.74
N ILE A 166 2.82 6.89 -10.16
CA ILE A 166 2.68 7.79 -9.02
C ILE A 166 2.38 6.92 -7.80
N VAL A 167 3.31 6.89 -6.85
CA VAL A 167 3.23 5.96 -5.72
C VAL A 167 3.34 6.73 -4.41
N LYS A 168 2.34 6.55 -3.53
CA LYS A 168 2.29 7.12 -2.18
C LYS A 168 3.07 6.24 -1.22
N ASN A 169 4.01 6.83 -0.51
CA ASN A 169 4.78 6.16 0.55
C ASN A 169 4.17 6.43 1.93
N CYS A 170 4.65 5.69 2.93
CA CYS A 170 4.33 5.86 4.33
C CYS A 170 5.45 6.54 5.13
N PHE A 171 6.45 7.18 4.49
CA PHE A 171 7.56 7.84 5.20
C PHE A 171 7.27 9.30 5.61
N GLY A 172 6.03 9.74 5.44
CA GLY A 172 5.60 11.11 5.73
C GLY A 172 5.92 12.08 4.59
N ASP A 173 5.45 13.31 4.74
CA ASP A 173 5.43 14.34 3.71
C ASP A 173 6.80 14.96 3.40
N LYS A 174 7.75 14.90 4.34
CA LYS A 174 9.12 15.40 4.14
C LYS A 174 9.98 14.53 3.23
N TRP A 175 9.56 13.30 2.95
CA TRP A 175 10.27 12.38 2.07
C TRP A 175 9.72 12.48 0.65
N GLY A 176 10.60 12.48 -0.36
CA GLY A 176 10.19 12.53 -1.77
C GLY A 176 9.35 13.77 -2.12
N GLU A 177 8.45 13.59 -3.07
CA GLU A 177 7.55 14.62 -3.57
C GLU A 177 6.31 14.69 -2.66
N GLN A 178 6.45 15.31 -1.48
CA GLN A 178 5.38 15.41 -0.48
C GLN A 178 4.85 14.04 0.01
N GLY A 179 5.75 13.07 0.19
CA GLY A 179 5.42 11.70 0.57
C GLY A 179 5.14 10.77 -0.61
N TYR A 180 5.27 11.27 -1.84
CA TYR A 180 5.14 10.49 -3.07
C TYR A 180 6.48 10.27 -3.76
N ILE A 181 6.49 9.28 -4.65
CA ILE A 181 7.58 9.02 -5.57
C ILE A 181 6.99 8.75 -6.96
N ARG A 182 7.64 9.33 -7.97
CA ARG A 182 7.41 8.94 -9.36
C ARG A 182 8.39 7.85 -9.73
N MET A 183 7.93 6.61 -9.90
CA MET A 183 8.79 5.48 -10.26
C MET A 183 8.74 5.24 -11.77
N ILE A 184 9.85 4.87 -12.40
CA ILE A 184 9.87 4.57 -13.83
C ILE A 184 8.83 3.49 -14.18
N LYS A 185 8.13 3.69 -15.28
CA LYS A 185 7.17 2.72 -15.83
C LYS A 185 7.66 2.22 -17.18
N ASP A 186 7.27 0.99 -17.52
CA ASP A 186 7.58 0.30 -18.77
C ASP A 186 9.09 0.05 -18.95
N LYS A 187 9.77 -0.26 -17.83
CA LYS A 187 11.22 -0.48 -17.79
C LYS A 187 11.56 -1.72 -16.98
N ASN A 188 11.21 -2.87 -17.54
CA ASN A 188 11.52 -4.19 -17.00
C ASN A 188 11.06 -4.39 -15.54
N ASN A 189 9.87 -3.89 -15.18
CA ASN A 189 9.33 -4.03 -13.84
C ASN A 189 10.30 -3.54 -12.75
N ASN A 190 10.87 -2.35 -12.96
CA ASN A 190 11.89 -1.79 -12.07
C ASN A 190 11.42 -1.78 -10.60
N CYS A 191 12.28 -2.23 -9.69
CA CYS A 191 11.99 -2.39 -8.26
C CYS A 191 10.75 -3.25 -7.97
N ALA A 192 10.41 -4.18 -8.86
CA ALA A 192 9.35 -5.18 -8.66
C ALA A 192 7.91 -4.61 -8.54
N ILE A 193 7.65 -3.37 -8.98
CA ILE A 193 6.37 -2.67 -8.74
C ILE A 193 5.10 -3.43 -9.20
N ALA A 194 5.21 -4.28 -10.22
CA ALA A 194 4.13 -5.11 -10.75
C ALA A 194 4.25 -6.61 -10.34
N THR A 195 5.06 -6.94 -9.34
CA THR A 195 5.29 -8.32 -8.88
C THR A 195 4.28 -8.78 -7.83
N ASP A 196 3.95 -7.93 -6.86
CA ASP A 196 2.98 -8.20 -5.79
C ASP A 196 1.98 -7.05 -5.71
N VAL A 197 0.86 -7.23 -6.40
CA VAL A 197 -0.17 -6.20 -6.59
C VAL A 197 -1.50 -6.69 -6.04
N HIS A 198 -2.11 -5.85 -5.21
CA HIS A 198 -3.42 -6.09 -4.65
C HIS A 198 -4.29 -4.83 -4.78
N ILE A 199 -5.51 -4.99 -5.30
CA ILE A 199 -6.42 -3.86 -5.50
C ILE A 199 -7.75 -4.10 -4.79
N PRO A 200 -8.11 -3.29 -3.78
CA PRO A 200 -9.39 -3.42 -3.11
C PRO A 200 -10.55 -2.94 -3.98
N GLN A 201 -11.70 -3.56 -3.78
CA GLN A 201 -12.99 -3.09 -4.28
C GLN A 201 -13.87 -2.78 -3.09
N VAL A 202 -14.45 -1.59 -3.09
CA VAL A 202 -15.34 -1.13 -2.01
C VAL A 202 -16.81 -1.13 -2.46
N ILE A 203 -17.75 -1.21 -1.50
CA ILE A 203 -19.21 -1.04 -1.74
C ILE A 203 -19.50 0.38 -2.20
#